data_AF-W1J184-F1
#
_entry.id   AF-W1J184-F1
#
_cell.length_a   1.000
_cell.length_b   1.000
_cell.length_c   1.000
_cell.angle_alpha   90.00
_cell.angle_beta   90.00
_cell.angle_gamma   90.00
#
_symmetry.space_group_name_H-M   'P 1'
#
loop_
_entity.id
_entity.type
_entity.pdbx_description
1 polymer ?
#
loop_
_entity_poly.entity_id
_entity_poly.type
_entity_poly.pdbx_seq_one_letter_code
_entity_poly.pdbx_strand_id
1 'polypeptide(L)'
;MKAGKEHVQGVEITDNRTRLNLMGALNLQRIEETIMREYPGINAENMAYFLGAVRETYPISQKIHIILGRTGYHRTDLVKDIAGILNIELY
;
A
#
# COMPACT_ATOMS: atom_id res chain seq x y z
N MET A 1 50.03 12.43 -13.27
CA MET A 1 49.30 13.33 -14.17
C MET A 1 47.81 13.05 -14.02
N LYS A 2 47.01 14.13 -13.84
CA LYS A 2 45.53 14.18 -13.87
C LYS A 2 45.02 13.66 -15.24
N ALA A 3 43.79 13.24 -15.49
CA ALA A 3 42.54 13.04 -14.75
C ALA A 3 41.63 12.18 -15.66
N GLY A 4 40.54 11.66 -15.09
CA GLY A 4 39.43 11.10 -15.86
C GLY A 4 38.39 10.46 -14.95
N LYS A 5 37.97 11.17 -13.90
CA LYS A 5 36.74 10.80 -13.21
C LYS A 5 35.61 11.18 -14.16
N GLU A 6 35.04 10.19 -14.83
CA GLU A 6 33.75 10.35 -15.48
C GLU A 6 32.75 10.63 -14.36
N HIS A 7 32.47 11.92 -14.15
CA HIS A 7 31.23 12.31 -13.50
C HIS A 7 30.13 11.84 -14.44
N VAL A 8 29.56 10.67 -14.14
CA VAL A 8 28.20 10.37 -14.57
C VAL A 8 27.36 11.41 -13.87
N GLN A 9 27.12 12.52 -14.57
CA GLN A 9 26.20 13.56 -14.14
C GLN A 9 24.85 12.85 -14.05
N GLY A 10 24.49 12.45 -12.83
CA GLY A 10 23.18 11.92 -12.55
C GLY A 10 22.19 12.91 -13.12
N VAL A 11 21.46 12.50 -14.15
CA VAL A 11 20.36 13.29 -14.66
C VAL A 11 19.42 13.48 -13.48
N GLU A 12 19.37 14.70 -12.97
CA GLU A 12 18.49 15.06 -11.88
C GLU A 12 17.07 14.96 -12.44
N ILE A 13 16.41 13.83 -12.19
CA ILE A 13 15.03 13.63 -12.61
C ILE A 13 14.15 14.34 -11.58
N THR A 14 14.09 15.66 -11.64
CA THR A 14 13.06 16.43 -10.93
C THR A 14 11.75 16.34 -11.69
N ASP A 15 11.16 15.14 -11.72
CA ASP A 15 9.73 15.03 -11.97
C ASP A 15 9.01 15.54 -10.71
N ASN A 16 8.87 16.86 -10.61
CA ASN A 16 8.20 17.59 -9.52
C ASN A 16 6.67 17.40 -9.55
N ARG A 17 6.20 16.20 -9.91
CA ARG A 17 4.79 15.84 -9.90
C ARG A 17 4.37 15.53 -8.48
N THR A 18 3.50 16.37 -7.93
CA THR A 18 2.73 16.02 -6.74
C THR A 18 1.85 14.81 -7.09
N ARG A 19 2.06 13.68 -6.41
CA ARG A 19 1.25 12.47 -6.56
C ARG A 19 0.23 12.40 -5.44
N LEU A 20 -1.03 12.16 -5.82
CA LEU A 20 -2.09 11.79 -4.89
C LEU A 20 -2.15 10.25 -4.84
N ASN A 21 -1.74 9.65 -3.72
CA ASN A 21 -1.82 8.20 -3.55
C ASN A 21 -3.02 7.83 -2.70
N LEU A 22 -3.99 7.15 -3.30
CA LEU A 22 -5.20 6.71 -2.63
C LEU A 22 -5.19 5.18 -2.55
N MET A 23 -5.48 4.65 -1.36
CA MET A 23 -5.80 3.25 -1.14
C MET A 23 -7.28 3.12 -0.82
N GLY A 24 -7.94 2.19 -1.51
CA GLY A 24 -9.38 1.98 -1.44
C GLY A 24 -9.72 0.51 -1.23
N ALA A 25 -10.74 0.25 -0.41
CA ALA A 25 -11.33 -1.08 -0.23
C ALA A 25 -12.84 -0.96 -0.44
N LEU A 26 -13.34 -1.71 -1.43
CA LEU A 26 -14.73 -1.69 -1.83
C LEU A 26 -15.40 -3.02 -1.42
N ASN A 27 -16.46 -2.91 -0.63
CA ASN A 27 -17.36 -4.03 -0.37
C ASN A 27 -18.53 -3.98 -1.36
N LEU A 28 -18.67 -4.99 -2.21
CA LEU A 28 -19.69 -5.02 -3.26
C LEU A 28 -21.14 -5.06 -2.71
N GLN A 29 -21.33 -5.46 -1.45
CA GLN A 29 -22.63 -5.46 -0.79
C GLN A 29 -22.96 -4.11 -0.11
N ARG A 30 -21.96 -3.25 0.12
CA ARG A 30 -22.05 -1.97 0.84
C ARG A 30 -21.14 -0.95 0.16
N ILE A 31 -21.46 -0.64 -1.10
CA ILE A 31 -20.62 0.21 -1.96
C ILE A 31 -20.50 1.63 -1.39
N GLU A 32 -21.57 2.11 -0.75
CA GLU A 32 -21.66 3.39 -0.04
C GLU A 32 -20.66 3.52 1.13
N GLU A 33 -20.09 2.41 1.59
CA GLU A 33 -19.11 2.36 2.69
C GLU A 33 -17.69 2.08 2.21
N THR A 34 -17.36 2.51 0.99
CA THR A 34 -16.00 2.38 0.47
C THR A 34 -15.00 3.05 1.41
N ILE A 35 -14.01 2.29 1.86
CA ILE A 35 -12.96 2.79 2.75
C ILE A 35 -11.86 3.38 1.90
N MET A 36 -11.62 4.68 2.01
CA MET A 36 -10.59 5.42 1.28
C MET A 36 -9.63 6.09 2.25
N ARG A 37 -8.32 6.01 1.97
CA ARG A 37 -7.27 6.73 2.71
C ARG A 37 -6.21 7.25 1.75
N GLU A 38 -5.69 8.44 2.04
CA GLU A 38 -4.54 9.02 1.36
C GLU A 38 -3.27 8.67 2.12
N TYR A 39 -2.21 8.33 1.39
CA TYR A 39 -0.89 8.05 1.94
C TYR A 39 0.21 8.80 1.18
N PRO A 40 1.38 9.08 1.80
CA PRO A 40 2.51 9.67 1.10
C PRO A 40 3.05 8.80 -0.05
N GLY A 41 2.80 7.48 -0.04
CA GLY A 41 3.22 6.55 -1.08
C GLY A 41 2.49 5.21 -1.06
N ILE A 42 2.55 4.48 -2.18
CA ILE A 42 2.03 3.11 -2.28
C ILE A 42 3.16 2.12 -2.01
N ASN A 43 3.26 1.64 -0.78
CA ASN A 43 4.30 0.71 -0.33
C ASN A 43 3.73 -0.28 0.71
N ALA A 44 4.57 -1.22 1.16
CA ALA A 44 4.17 -2.26 2.11
C ALA A 44 3.75 -1.71 3.47
N GLU A 45 4.43 -0.68 3.98
CA GLU A 45 4.12 -0.06 5.26
C GLU A 45 2.75 0.63 5.24
N ASN A 46 2.50 1.47 4.23
CA ASN A 46 1.21 2.14 4.06
C ASN A 46 0.07 1.14 3.78
N MET A 47 0.36 0.02 3.11
CA MET A 47 -0.59 -1.09 2.98
C MET A 47 -0.93 -1.71 4.33
N ALA A 48 0.04 -1.94 5.21
CA ALA A 48 -0.21 -2.45 6.56
C ALA A 48 -1.09 -1.49 7.39
N TYR A 49 -0.80 -0.17 7.34
CA TYR A 49 -1.68 0.84 7.96
C TYR A 49 -3.10 0.81 7.36
N PHE A 50 -3.20 0.65 6.04
CA PHE A 50 -4.49 0.59 5.36
C PHE A 50 -5.32 -0.63 5.77
N LEU A 51 -4.70 -1.80 5.95
CA LEU A 51 -5.37 -2.98 6.49
C LEU A 51 -5.95 -2.72 7.89
N GLY A 52 -5.25 -1.94 8.72
CA GLY A 52 -5.76 -1.46 10.00
C GLY A 52 -7.02 -0.61 9.85
N ALA A 53 -7.00 0.37 8.94
CA ALA A 53 -8.18 1.21 8.65
C ALA A 53 -9.37 0.39 8.13
N VAL A 54 -9.11 -0.64 7.31
CA VAL A 54 -10.14 -1.59 6.89
C VAL A 54 -10.72 -2.36 8.08
N ARG A 55 -9.85 -2.78 9.01
CA ARG A 55 -10.27 -3.54 10.19
C ARG A 55 -11.20 -2.77 11.11
N GLU A 56 -10.99 -1.47 11.29
CA GLU A 56 -11.81 -0.59 12.14
C GLU A 56 -13.31 -0.62 11.76
N THR A 57 -13.64 -0.97 10.52
CA THR A 57 -15.02 -0.96 10.00
C THR A 57 -15.80 -2.24 10.33
N TYR A 58 -15.11 -3.33 10.69
CA TYR A 58 -15.71 -4.66 10.83
C TYR A 58 -15.23 -5.35 12.12
N PRO A 59 -16.11 -6.03 12.89
CA PRO A 59 -15.71 -6.74 14.12
C PRO A 59 -14.56 -7.72 13.90
N ILE A 60 -13.63 -7.83 14.86
CA ILE A 60 -12.45 -8.70 14.75
C ILE A 60 -12.80 -10.19 14.62
N SER A 61 -13.96 -10.60 15.14
CA SER A 61 -14.49 -11.96 15.01
C SER A 61 -14.85 -12.33 13.58
N GLN A 62 -15.11 -11.35 12.72
CA GLN A 62 -15.38 -11.56 11.30
C GLN A 62 -14.07 -11.53 10.51
N LYS A 63 -13.75 -12.65 9.84
CA LYS A 63 -12.66 -12.69 8.86
C LYS A 63 -13.01 -11.81 7.66
N ILE A 64 -12.09 -10.92 7.27
CA ILE A 64 -12.24 -10.14 6.03
C ILE A 64 -11.45 -10.85 4.93
N HIS A 65 -12.05 -10.97 3.75
CA HIS A 65 -11.39 -11.46 2.54
C HIS A 65 -11.13 -10.27 1.62
N ILE A 66 -9.87 -9.98 1.31
CA ILE A 66 -9.48 -8.90 0.42
C ILE A 66 -8.84 -9.48 -0.83
N ILE A 67 -9.40 -9.12 -2.00
CA ILE A 67 -8.84 -9.45 -3.31
C ILE A 67 -7.93 -8.30 -3.71
N LEU A 68 -6.64 -8.60 -3.93
CA LEU A 68 -5.63 -7.61 -4.27
C LEU A 68 -5.22 -7.67 -5.73
N GLY A 69 -4.73 -6.54 -6.24
CA GLY A 69 -4.05 -6.50 -7.53
C GLY A 69 -2.73 -7.27 -7.51
N ARG A 70 -2.22 -7.63 -8.70
CA ARG A 70 -0.91 -8.28 -8.83
C ARG A 70 0.22 -7.25 -8.73
N THR A 71 0.56 -6.82 -7.52
CA THR A 71 1.70 -5.93 -7.28
C THR A 71 2.65 -6.52 -6.23
N GLY A 72 3.93 -6.14 -6.28
CA GLY A 72 4.96 -6.75 -5.44
C GLY A 72 4.83 -6.44 -3.94
N TYR A 73 4.37 -5.23 -3.59
CA TYR A 73 4.33 -4.77 -2.19
C TYR A 73 3.24 -5.46 -1.35
N HIS A 74 2.15 -5.94 -1.98
CA HIS A 74 1.09 -6.69 -1.30
C HIS A 74 1.54 -8.06 -0.75
N ARG A 75 2.66 -8.60 -1.27
CA ARG A 75 3.13 -9.96 -0.95
C ARG A 75 4.33 -9.99 -0.01
N THR A 76 4.69 -8.83 0.54
CA THR A 76 5.74 -8.74 1.55
C THR A 76 5.30 -9.44 2.84
N ASP A 77 6.25 -9.96 3.60
CA ASP A 77 5.94 -10.68 4.85
C ASP A 77 5.31 -9.74 5.88
N LEU A 78 5.74 -8.47 5.94
CA LEU A 78 5.10 -7.43 6.74
C LEU A 78 3.58 -7.36 6.52
N VAL A 79 3.14 -7.29 5.25
CA VAL A 79 1.72 -7.16 4.93
C VAL A 79 0.94 -8.43 5.27
N LYS A 80 1.55 -9.62 5.05
CA LYS A 80 0.94 -10.90 5.40
C LYS A 80 0.80 -11.08 6.91
N ASP A 81 1.82 -10.72 7.68
CA ASP A 81 1.84 -10.85 9.13
C ASP A 81 0.77 -9.94 9.76
N ILE A 82 0.71 -8.68 9.30
CA ILE A 82 -0.31 -7.72 9.73
C ILE A 82 -1.71 -8.19 9.34
N ALA A 83 -1.90 -8.71 8.12
CA ALA A 83 -3.18 -9.30 7.72
C ALA A 83 -3.59 -10.45 8.64
N GLY A 84 -2.65 -11.34 8.99
CA GLY A 84 -2.89 -12.44 9.93
C GLY A 84 -3.32 -11.95 11.31
N ILE A 85 -2.63 -10.95 11.87
CA ILE A 85 -2.98 -10.32 13.16
C ILE A 85 -4.39 -9.72 13.12
N LEU A 86 -4.76 -9.09 12.00
CA LEU A 86 -6.06 -8.42 11.84
C LEU A 86 -7.19 -9.38 11.42
N ASN A 87 -6.94 -10.70 11.37
CA ASN A 87 -7.89 -11.70 10.87
C ASN A 87 -8.40 -11.35 9.45
N ILE A 88 -7.45 -11.00 8.57
CA ILE A 88 -7.67 -10.67 7.17
C ILE A 88 -6.96 -11.72 6.32
N GLU A 89 -7.68 -12.24 5.31
CA GLU A 89 -7.14 -13.14 4.31
C GLU A 89 -6.97 -12.39 2.98
N LEU A 90 -5.76 -12.49 2.41
CA LEU A 90 -5.38 -11.81 1.17
C LEU A 90 -5.38 -12.80 -0.01
N TYR A 91 -5.99 -12.41 -1.13
CA TYR A 91 -6.11 -13.19 -2.37
C TYR A 91 -5.42 -12.49 -3.56
#